data_AF-F6S536-F1
#
_entry.id   AF-F6S536-F1
#
_cell.length_a   1.000
_cell.length_b   1.000
_cell.length_c   1.000
_cell.angle_alpha   90.00
_cell.angle_beta   90.00
_cell.angle_gamma   90.00
#
_symmetry.space_group_name_H-M   'P 1'
#
loop_
_entity.id
_entity.type
_entity.pdbx_description
1 polymer ?
#
loop_
_entity_poly.entity_id
_entity_poly.type
_entity_poly.pdbx_seq_one_letter_code
_entity_poly.pdbx_strand_id
1 'polypeptide(L)'
;MDTVEYGSNTSLESEPCIKWFPSLELAEQELYRHEVDTMCSFTISKKKQTNADKRLVHWDKDNIPFFVMEFIKYKCTHGKGPGTRDRRNPALPPAKKHMRVKKTRKQDCKAYITIRKIIKFPQFQVAPHQRSLGSKKKLISKFIKTNLDTNKDLVKCTLFRMTFPDAGDHHGHEIGKVQLGTVTNLNRLVLKYLKEIIAKGNSSVPELKQLVDKYVVEELFKDRTPPPPTNRIFYPTNRTIRNHL
;
A
#
# COMPACT_ATOMS: atom_id res chain seq x y z
N MET A 1 -34.32 -22.64 19.67
CA MET A 1 -33.00 -22.82 19.04
C MET A 1 -32.66 -21.49 18.44
N ASP A 2 -32.01 -20.66 19.25
CA ASP A 2 -31.90 -19.22 19.00
C ASP A 2 -30.69 -18.93 18.11
N THR A 3 -30.97 -18.45 16.91
CA THR A 3 -29.99 -17.85 16.01
C THR A 3 -29.57 -16.51 16.56
N VAL A 4 -28.35 -16.44 17.07
CA VAL A 4 -27.70 -15.19 17.47
C VAL A 4 -27.33 -14.42 16.21
N GLU A 5 -28.12 -13.41 15.87
CA GLU A 5 -27.80 -12.43 14.82
C GLU A 5 -26.57 -11.60 15.23
N TYR A 6 -25.48 -11.76 14.48
CA TYR A 6 -24.28 -10.96 14.64
C TYR A 6 -24.54 -9.56 14.06
N GLY A 7 -24.87 -8.62 14.95
CA GLY A 7 -25.12 -7.22 14.62
C GLY A 7 -23.99 -6.60 13.81
N SER A 8 -24.31 -6.28 12.56
CA SER A 8 -23.47 -5.53 11.63
C SER A 8 -23.46 -4.05 12.00
N ASN A 9 -22.80 -3.69 13.10
CA ASN A 9 -22.54 -2.28 13.43
C ASN A 9 -21.19 -1.84 12.86
N THR A 10 -21.13 -1.69 11.54
CA THR A 10 -20.10 -0.93 10.85
C THR A 10 -20.54 0.53 10.77
N SER A 11 -20.42 1.27 11.88
CA SER A 11 -20.35 2.74 11.82
C SER A 11 -18.89 3.16 11.95
N LEU A 12 -18.11 2.79 10.93
CA LEU A 12 -16.82 3.39 10.62
C LEU A 12 -17.11 4.51 9.63
N GLU A 13 -17.57 5.65 10.13
CA GLU A 13 -17.68 6.88 9.33
C GLU A 13 -16.36 7.09 8.59
N SER A 14 -16.47 6.99 7.27
CA SER A 14 -15.39 6.99 6.31
C SER A 14 -14.79 8.39 6.22
N GLU A 15 -13.65 8.61 6.88
CA GLU A 15 -12.67 9.54 6.32
C GLU A 15 -12.46 9.11 4.86
N PRO A 16 -12.64 9.99 3.85
CA PRO A 16 -12.74 9.59 2.44
C PRO A 16 -11.51 8.80 1.96
N CYS A 17 -10.39 8.96 2.67
CA CYS A 17 -9.11 8.34 2.36
C CYS A 17 -8.79 7.10 3.20
N ILE A 18 -9.68 6.61 4.07
CA ILE A 18 -9.44 5.40 4.89
C ILE A 18 -10.38 4.27 4.50
N LYS A 19 -9.81 3.09 4.27
CA LYS A 19 -10.56 1.83 4.07
C LYS A 19 -10.04 0.74 5.01
N TRP A 20 -10.93 -0.18 5.40
CA TRP A 20 -10.61 -1.30 6.28
C TRP A 20 -10.85 -2.62 5.55
N PHE A 21 -9.94 -3.58 5.73
CA PHE A 21 -10.00 -4.89 5.08
C PHE A 21 -9.79 -6.02 6.10
N PRO A 22 -10.44 -7.18 5.90
CA PRO A 22 -10.26 -8.33 6.79
C PRO A 22 -8.96 -9.10 6.49
N SER A 23 -8.37 -8.94 5.31
CA SER A 23 -7.12 -9.61 4.92
C SER A 23 -6.15 -8.64 4.23
N LEU A 24 -4.86 -9.01 4.22
CA LEU A 24 -3.84 -8.25 3.49
C LEU A 24 -4.09 -8.32 1.98
N GLU A 25 -4.55 -9.47 1.49
CA GLU A 25 -4.82 -9.70 0.07
C GLU A 25 -5.88 -8.74 -0.48
N LEU A 26 -6.98 -8.53 0.26
CA LEU A 26 -8.01 -7.58 -0.15
C LEU A 26 -7.52 -6.13 -0.11
N ALA A 27 -6.68 -5.78 0.87
CA ALA A 27 -6.05 -4.46 0.92
C ALA A 27 -5.08 -4.25 -0.25
N GLU A 28 -4.34 -5.28 -0.65
CA GLU A 28 -3.47 -5.25 -1.84
C GLU A 28 -4.29 -5.17 -3.13
N GLN A 29 -5.42 -5.88 -3.21
CA GLN A 29 -6.34 -5.76 -4.35
C GLN A 29 -6.87 -4.34 -4.50
N GLU A 30 -7.23 -3.68 -3.40
CA GLU A 30 -7.66 -2.29 -3.44
C GLU A 30 -6.52 -1.34 -3.81
N LEU A 31 -5.29 -1.60 -3.35
CA LEU A 31 -4.11 -0.88 -3.84
C LEU A 31 -4.00 -0.97 -5.35
N TYR A 32 -4.21 -2.14 -5.94
CA TYR A 32 -4.15 -2.33 -7.39
C TYR A 32 -5.25 -1.58 -8.12
N ARG A 33 -6.49 -1.65 -7.61
CA ARG A 33 -7.61 -0.86 -8.15
C ARG A 33 -7.28 0.62 -8.15
N HIS A 34 -6.76 1.13 -7.04
CA HIS A 34 -6.35 2.53 -6.94
C HIS A 34 -5.23 2.89 -7.92
N GLU A 35 -4.22 2.02 -8.11
CA GLU A 35 -3.16 2.22 -9.11
C GLU A 35 -3.72 2.32 -10.54
N VAL A 36 -4.72 1.48 -10.86
CA VAL A 36 -5.42 1.49 -12.15
C VAL A 36 -6.27 2.75 -12.30
N ASP A 37 -7.09 3.08 -11.31
CA ASP A 37 -8.01 4.22 -11.32
C ASP A 37 -7.26 5.55 -11.46
N THR A 38 -6.13 5.68 -10.75
CA THR A 38 -5.33 6.92 -10.73
C THR A 38 -4.24 6.95 -11.80
N MET A 39 -4.01 5.85 -12.52
CA MET A 39 -2.85 5.64 -13.39
C MET A 39 -1.50 5.92 -12.68
N CYS A 40 -1.48 5.83 -11.35
CA CYS A 40 -0.29 6.03 -10.53
C CYS A 40 0.29 4.69 -10.11
N SER A 41 1.61 4.62 -9.98
CA SER A 41 2.29 3.44 -9.44
C SER A 41 2.90 3.76 -8.08
N PHE A 42 2.80 2.82 -7.15
CA PHE A 42 3.38 2.93 -5.83
C PHE A 42 4.38 1.80 -5.53
N THR A 43 5.45 2.16 -4.81
CA THR A 43 6.53 1.24 -4.43
C THR A 43 6.68 1.21 -2.92
N ILE A 44 7.08 0.06 -2.38
CA ILE A 44 7.35 -0.06 -0.94
C ILE A 44 8.52 0.87 -0.60
N SER A 45 8.25 1.86 0.24
CA SER A 45 9.25 2.77 0.80
C SER A 45 9.76 2.31 2.15
N LYS A 46 8.86 1.70 2.94
CA LYS A 46 9.15 1.24 4.29
C LYS A 46 8.22 0.10 4.63
N LYS A 47 8.78 -0.97 5.19
CA LYS A 47 8.03 -2.06 5.81
C LYS A 47 8.61 -2.23 7.21
N LYS A 48 7.76 -2.21 8.23
CA LYS A 48 8.17 -2.34 9.63
C LYS A 48 7.21 -3.29 10.33
N GLN A 49 7.77 -4.30 10.99
CA GLN A 49 7.05 -5.10 11.95
C GLN A 49 7.32 -4.56 13.35
N THR A 50 6.31 -4.57 14.21
CA THR A 50 6.45 -4.14 15.60
C THR A 50 7.04 -5.28 16.41
N ASN A 51 8.24 -5.05 16.98
CA ASN A 51 8.87 -5.99 17.92
C ASN A 51 7.92 -6.31 19.07
N ALA A 52 7.91 -7.57 19.52
CA ALA A 52 7.04 -8.03 20.60
C ALA A 52 7.12 -7.13 21.85
N ASP A 53 8.34 -6.79 22.26
CA ASP A 53 8.60 -6.01 23.49
C ASP A 53 8.19 -4.54 23.38
N LYS A 54 8.04 -4.02 22.15
CA LYS A 54 7.69 -2.61 21.87
C LYS A 54 6.23 -2.43 21.47
N ARG A 55 5.39 -3.47 21.60
CA ARG A 55 3.96 -3.40 21.31
C ARG A 55 3.28 -2.46 22.30
N LEU A 56 2.74 -1.36 21.79
CA LEU A 56 1.88 -0.45 22.55
C LEU A 56 0.42 -0.83 22.31
N VAL A 57 -0.35 -0.88 23.39
CA VAL A 57 -1.81 -1.04 23.32
C VAL A 57 -2.40 0.35 23.15
N HIS A 58 -3.13 0.52 22.06
CA HIS A 58 -3.90 1.70 21.74
C HIS A 58 -5.39 1.41 21.97
N TRP A 59 -6.21 2.45 22.00
CA TRP A 59 -7.65 2.37 22.20
C TRP A 59 -8.32 3.10 21.05
N ASP A 60 -9.32 2.48 20.43
CA ASP A 60 -10.11 3.14 19.39
C ASP A 60 -11.24 3.99 19.98
N LYS A 61 -12.05 4.59 19.11
CA LYS A 61 -13.18 5.45 19.49
C LYS A 61 -14.23 4.67 20.30
N ASP A 62 -14.39 3.38 20.01
CA ASP A 62 -15.34 2.48 20.68
C ASP A 62 -14.80 1.91 21.99
N ASN A 63 -13.64 2.39 22.45
CA ASN A 63 -12.94 1.91 23.63
C ASN A 63 -12.57 0.41 23.54
N ILE A 64 -12.25 -0.07 22.36
CA ILE A 64 -11.70 -1.40 22.11
C ILE A 64 -10.16 -1.30 22.04
N PRO A 65 -9.43 -2.09 22.83
CA PRO A 65 -7.98 -2.09 22.78
C PRO A 65 -7.48 -2.77 21.50
N PHE A 66 -6.39 -2.24 20.95
CA PHE A 66 -5.76 -2.76 19.74
C PHE A 66 -4.25 -2.52 19.71
N PHE A 67 -3.53 -3.25 18.87
CA PHE A 67 -2.10 -3.05 18.61
C PHE A 67 -1.83 -3.02 17.11
N VAL A 68 -0.83 -2.23 16.72
CA VAL A 68 -0.34 -2.18 15.34
C VAL A 68 0.81 -3.18 15.21
N MET A 69 0.57 -4.25 14.46
CA MET A 69 1.55 -5.32 14.24
C MET A 69 2.53 -5.01 13.12
N GLU A 70 2.02 -4.45 12.04
CA GLU A 70 2.79 -4.21 10.85
C GLU A 70 2.39 -2.89 10.23
N PHE A 71 3.38 -2.22 9.65
CA PHE A 71 3.21 -0.98 8.93
C PHE A 71 3.95 -1.08 7.60
N ILE A 72 3.20 -0.92 6.51
CA ILE A 72 3.71 -0.85 5.15
C ILE A 72 3.40 0.53 4.60
N LYS A 73 4.43 1.24 4.11
CA LYS A 73 4.29 2.53 3.45
C LYS A 73 4.69 2.40 1.99
N TYR A 74 3.74 2.63 1.12
CA TYR A 74 3.91 2.74 -0.32
C TYR A 74 4.09 4.21 -0.69
N LYS A 75 5.11 4.53 -1.48
CA LYS A 75 5.35 5.87 -2.03
C LYS A 75 5.04 5.88 -3.53
N CYS A 76 4.48 6.97 -4.03
CA CYS A 76 4.34 7.17 -5.46
C CYS A 76 5.71 7.09 -6.15
N THR A 77 5.80 6.46 -7.31
CA THR A 77 7.03 6.33 -8.11
C THR A 77 7.57 7.68 -8.59
N HIS A 78 6.70 8.68 -8.70
CA HIS A 78 7.04 10.08 -9.01
C HIS A 78 7.61 10.84 -7.80
N GLY A 79 7.61 10.23 -6.61
CA GLY A 79 8.16 10.84 -5.40
C GLY A 79 9.68 10.99 -5.44
N LYS A 80 10.22 11.72 -4.45
CA LYS A 80 11.67 11.97 -4.30
C LYS A 80 12.52 10.71 -4.30
N GLY A 81 13.74 10.85 -4.82
CA GLY A 81 14.67 9.73 -4.91
C GLY A 81 15.38 9.44 -3.61
N PRO A 82 15.77 8.18 -3.35
CA PRO A 82 16.72 7.91 -2.29
C PRO A 82 18.03 8.62 -2.67
N GLY A 83 18.41 9.68 -1.94
CA GLY A 83 19.67 10.40 -2.13
C GLY A 83 19.57 11.89 -2.49
N THR A 84 18.39 12.44 -2.79
CA THR A 84 18.24 13.91 -2.94
C THR A 84 18.03 14.55 -1.57
N ARG A 85 19.09 14.62 -0.75
CA ARG A 85 19.15 15.63 0.32
C ARG A 85 19.09 17.01 -0.36
N ASP A 86 18.39 17.96 0.25
CA ASP A 86 18.46 19.37 -0.16
C ASP A 86 19.93 19.80 -0.21
N ARG A 87 20.50 19.84 -1.42
CA ARG A 87 21.74 20.57 -1.64
C ARG A 87 21.35 22.04 -1.55
N ARG A 88 21.45 22.63 -0.37
CA ARG A 88 21.76 24.06 -0.27
C ARG A 88 23.10 24.22 -0.99
N ASN A 89 23.06 24.69 -2.24
CA ASN A 89 24.26 24.89 -3.05
C ASN A 89 25.13 25.99 -2.44
N PRO A 90 26.42 25.78 -2.15
CA PRO A 90 27.41 26.83 -2.35
C PRO A 90 27.72 26.91 -3.85
N ALA A 91 27.83 28.13 -4.37
CA ALA A 91 28.12 28.40 -5.78
C ALA A 91 29.42 27.71 -6.23
N LEU A 92 29.37 26.94 -7.32
CA LEU A 92 30.56 26.41 -8.01
C LEU A 92 30.46 26.70 -9.53
N PRO A 93 31.60 26.96 -10.19
CA PRO A 93 31.73 27.64 -11.48
C PRO A 93 31.34 26.74 -12.68
N PRO A 94 31.22 27.29 -13.91
CA PRO A 94 30.52 26.62 -15.00
C PRO A 94 31.38 25.51 -15.61
N ALA A 95 31.08 24.26 -15.25
CA ALA A 95 31.68 23.09 -15.89
C ALA A 95 30.92 22.67 -17.16
N LYS A 96 31.72 22.28 -18.16
CA LYS A 96 31.44 21.90 -19.56
C LYS A 96 30.09 21.21 -19.82
N LYS A 97 29.44 21.60 -20.93
CA LYS A 97 28.20 21.02 -21.48
C LYS A 97 28.42 19.59 -22.00
N HIS A 98 28.55 18.62 -21.10
CA HIS A 98 28.18 17.25 -21.45
C HIS A 98 26.66 17.21 -21.61
N MET A 99 26.16 16.55 -22.67
CA MET A 99 24.74 16.29 -22.90
C MET A 99 24.09 15.91 -21.56
N ARG A 100 23.29 16.82 -21.00
CA ARG A 100 22.66 16.59 -19.70
C ARG A 100 21.74 15.39 -19.86
N VAL A 101 22.19 14.24 -19.35
CA VAL A 101 21.34 13.07 -19.09
C VAL A 101 20.07 13.59 -18.42
N LYS A 102 18.92 13.26 -19.00
CA LYS A 102 17.59 13.79 -18.64
C LYS A 102 17.47 14.01 -17.13
N LYS A 103 17.04 15.23 -16.74
CA LYS A 103 16.63 15.54 -15.35
C LYS A 103 15.80 14.37 -14.81
N THR A 104 16.13 13.90 -13.60
CA THR A 104 15.41 12.79 -12.99
C THR A 104 13.91 13.11 -12.97
N ARG A 105 13.07 12.19 -13.46
CA ARG A 105 11.60 12.36 -13.61
C ARG A 105 10.84 12.44 -12.26
N LYS A 106 11.56 12.55 -11.15
CA LYS A 106 11.00 12.60 -9.80
C LYS A 106 10.45 14.00 -9.61
N GLN A 107 9.14 14.11 -9.55
CA GLN A 107 8.38 15.35 -9.47
C GLN A 107 8.13 15.81 -8.03
N ASP A 108 8.85 15.21 -7.06
CA ASP A 108 8.67 15.47 -5.63
C ASP A 108 7.23 15.23 -5.16
N CYS A 109 6.58 14.23 -5.75
CA CYS A 109 5.25 13.81 -5.35
C CYS A 109 5.27 13.31 -3.89
N LYS A 110 4.38 13.87 -3.06
CA LYS A 110 4.27 13.56 -1.64
C LYS A 110 3.27 12.43 -1.36
N ALA A 111 2.51 12.00 -2.37
CA ALA A 111 1.52 10.94 -2.25
C ALA A 111 2.13 9.63 -1.71
N TYR A 112 1.52 9.13 -0.65
CA TYR A 112 1.82 7.83 -0.08
C TYR A 112 0.53 7.10 0.30
N ILE A 113 0.59 5.77 0.20
CA ILE A 113 -0.44 4.88 0.72
C ILE A 113 0.15 4.16 1.92
N THR A 114 -0.61 4.00 2.99
CA THR A 114 -0.17 3.19 4.14
C THR A 114 -1.12 2.05 4.42
N ILE A 115 -0.59 0.86 4.71
CA ILE A 115 -1.35 -0.29 5.21
C ILE A 115 -0.83 -0.62 6.61
N ARG A 116 -1.74 -0.67 7.59
CA ARG A 116 -1.48 -1.04 8.98
C ARG A 116 -2.21 -2.33 9.32
N LYS A 117 -1.47 -3.39 9.67
CA LYS A 117 -2.05 -4.58 10.28
C LYS A 117 -2.35 -4.28 11.74
N ILE A 118 -3.62 -4.31 12.10
CA ILE A 118 -4.14 -4.04 13.43
C ILE A 118 -4.76 -5.32 13.98
N ILE A 119 -4.53 -5.60 15.24
CA ILE A 119 -5.25 -6.65 15.95
C ILE A 119 -6.02 -5.99 17.09
N LYS A 120 -7.35 -6.16 17.07
CA LYS A 120 -8.28 -5.69 18.10
C LYS A 120 -8.63 -6.82 19.06
N PHE A 121 -9.03 -6.44 20.28
CA PHE A 121 -9.55 -7.38 21.28
C PHE A 121 -10.95 -6.93 21.77
N PRO A 122 -12.01 -7.30 21.01
CA PRO A 122 -13.37 -6.88 21.31
C PRO A 122 -13.87 -7.29 22.71
N GLN A 123 -13.40 -8.42 23.24
CA GLN A 123 -13.76 -8.93 24.57
C GLN A 123 -13.35 -7.99 25.73
N PHE A 124 -12.44 -7.05 25.48
CA PHE A 124 -12.01 -6.06 26.47
C PHE A 124 -12.58 -4.66 26.19
N GLN A 125 -13.64 -4.56 25.38
CA GLN A 125 -14.35 -3.30 25.20
C GLN A 125 -14.84 -2.75 26.54
N VAL A 126 -14.65 -1.45 26.76
CA VAL A 126 -15.09 -0.78 27.98
C VAL A 126 -16.19 0.22 27.66
N ALA A 127 -17.29 0.19 28.43
CA ALA A 127 -18.38 1.13 28.27
C ALA A 127 -17.90 2.59 28.44
N PRO A 128 -18.41 3.54 27.62
CA PRO A 128 -18.11 4.95 27.80
C PRO A 128 -18.65 5.45 29.17
N HIS A 129 -18.04 6.50 29.71
CA HIS A 129 -18.45 7.18 30.96
C HIS A 129 -18.37 6.39 32.27
N GLN A 130 -17.63 5.27 32.35
CA GLN A 130 -17.35 4.63 33.64
C GLN A 130 -16.45 5.52 34.53
N ARG A 131 -16.86 5.77 35.78
CA ARG A 131 -15.98 6.29 36.84
C ARG A 131 -14.81 5.30 36.99
N SER A 132 -13.61 5.65 36.54
CA SER A 132 -12.37 4.83 36.43
C SER A 132 -11.99 4.25 35.06
N LEU A 133 -12.58 4.73 33.96
CA LEU A 133 -12.22 4.31 32.58
C LEU A 133 -10.70 4.25 32.34
N GLY A 134 -9.95 5.28 32.74
CA GLY A 134 -8.49 5.32 32.58
C GLY A 134 -7.75 4.19 33.31
N SER A 135 -8.07 3.95 34.58
CA SER A 135 -7.47 2.89 35.38
C SER A 135 -7.79 1.51 34.81
N LYS A 136 -9.05 1.29 34.38
CA LYS A 136 -9.49 0.05 33.74
C LYS A 136 -8.76 -0.20 32.42
N LYS A 137 -8.64 0.83 31.57
CA LYS A 137 -7.84 0.77 30.33
C LYS A 137 -6.38 0.41 30.62
N LYS A 138 -5.77 0.96 31.68
CA LYS A 138 -4.40 0.65 32.07
C LYS A 138 -4.23 -0.82 32.51
N LEU A 139 -5.16 -1.33 33.32
CA LEU A 139 -5.16 -2.74 33.75
C LEU A 139 -5.31 -3.69 32.56
N ILE A 140 -6.28 -3.44 31.68
CA ILE A 140 -6.51 -4.23 30.47
C ILE A 140 -5.27 -4.18 29.56
N SER A 141 -4.68 -3.00 29.36
CA SER A 141 -3.48 -2.86 28.53
C SER A 141 -2.30 -3.67 29.09
N LYS A 142 -2.13 -3.71 30.42
CA LYS A 142 -1.11 -4.53 31.09
C LYS A 142 -1.41 -6.01 30.91
N PHE A 143 -2.66 -6.42 31.13
CA PHE A 143 -3.11 -7.80 30.97
C PHE A 143 -2.86 -8.32 29.54
N ILE A 144 -3.28 -7.56 28.54
CA ILE A 144 -3.07 -7.89 27.12
C ILE A 144 -1.59 -8.06 26.82
N LYS A 145 -0.73 -7.11 27.26
CA LYS A 145 0.72 -7.18 27.00
C LYS A 145 1.36 -8.43 27.62
N THR A 146 1.00 -8.77 28.85
CA THR A 146 1.58 -9.92 29.56
C THR A 146 1.10 -11.26 28.99
N ASN A 147 -0.13 -11.32 28.49
CA ASN A 147 -0.77 -12.58 28.09
C ASN A 147 -0.83 -12.80 26.57
N LEU A 148 -0.37 -11.85 25.75
CA LEU A 148 -0.56 -11.88 24.30
C LEU A 148 -0.03 -13.14 23.62
N ASP A 149 1.15 -13.58 24.03
CA ASP A 149 1.87 -14.71 23.45
C ASP A 149 1.57 -16.02 24.20
N THR A 150 1.17 -15.95 25.47
CA THR A 150 0.94 -17.12 26.34
C THR A 150 -0.51 -17.60 26.33
N ASN A 151 -1.47 -16.69 26.20
CA ASN A 151 -2.89 -17.00 26.32
C ASN A 151 -3.52 -17.23 24.94
N LYS A 152 -3.80 -18.50 24.63
CA LYS A 152 -4.41 -18.94 23.36
C LYS A 152 -5.90 -18.59 23.25
N ASP A 153 -6.57 -18.35 24.37
CA ASP A 153 -8.02 -18.07 24.43
C ASP A 153 -8.35 -16.58 24.24
N LEU A 154 -7.33 -15.74 24.05
CA LEU A 154 -7.54 -14.35 23.67
C LEU A 154 -8.20 -14.27 22.29
N VAL A 155 -9.49 -13.91 22.27
CA VAL A 155 -10.21 -13.54 21.04
C VAL A 155 -9.47 -12.37 20.37
N LYS A 156 -9.00 -12.59 19.14
CA LYS A 156 -8.21 -11.62 18.36
C LYS A 156 -8.93 -11.37 17.04
N CYS A 157 -9.23 -10.11 16.73
CA CYS A 157 -9.75 -9.72 15.43
C CYS A 157 -8.65 -9.00 14.65
N THR A 158 -8.17 -9.59 13.56
CA THR A 158 -7.13 -8.98 12.70
C THR A 158 -7.79 -8.18 11.58
N LEU A 159 -7.39 -6.92 11.43
CA LEU A 159 -7.88 -5.99 10.41
C LEU A 159 -6.71 -5.25 9.76
N PHE A 160 -6.91 -4.78 8.54
CA PHE A 160 -5.94 -4.01 7.79
C PHE A 160 -6.52 -2.62 7.50
N ARG A 161 -5.96 -1.59 8.12
CA ARG A 161 -6.32 -0.20 7.86
C ARG A 161 -5.46 0.35 6.75
N MET A 162 -6.09 0.74 5.65
CA MET A 162 -5.44 1.38 4.52
C MET A 162 -5.76 2.88 4.51
N THR A 163 -4.77 3.70 4.18
CA THR A 163 -4.93 5.15 4.00
C THR A 163 -4.40 5.54 2.63
N PHE A 164 -5.24 6.16 1.82
CA PHE A 164 -4.95 6.68 0.49
C PHE A 164 -4.48 8.14 0.56
N PRO A 165 -3.70 8.60 -0.43
CA PRO A 165 -3.41 10.01 -0.59
C PRO A 165 -4.66 10.77 -1.05
N ASP A 166 -4.75 12.03 -0.66
CA ASP A 166 -5.71 12.95 -1.27
C ASP A 166 -5.27 13.31 -2.68
N ALA A 167 -6.20 13.74 -3.53
CA ALA A 167 -5.87 14.22 -4.89
C ALA A 167 -4.83 15.36 -4.85
N GLY A 168 -4.85 16.19 -3.81
CA GLY A 168 -3.90 17.29 -3.60
C GLY A 168 -2.48 16.85 -3.20
N ASP A 169 -2.28 15.61 -2.72
CA ASP A 169 -0.95 15.09 -2.34
C ASP A 169 -0.09 14.75 -3.56
N HIS A 170 -0.72 14.59 -4.72
CA HIS A 170 -0.08 14.35 -5.99
C HIS A 170 0.50 15.66 -6.55
N HIS A 171 1.69 16.01 -6.07
CA HIS A 171 2.41 17.18 -6.57
C HIS A 171 3.25 16.87 -7.82
N GLY A 172 3.21 17.82 -8.76
CA GLY A 172 4.09 17.85 -9.92
C GLY A 172 3.73 16.86 -11.03
N HIS A 173 2.61 16.13 -10.91
CA HIS A 173 2.16 15.15 -11.90
C HIS A 173 0.63 15.01 -11.86
N GLU A 174 0.00 14.79 -13.02
CA GLU A 174 -1.46 14.65 -13.12
C GLU A 174 -1.91 13.23 -12.80
N ILE A 175 -3.06 13.10 -12.14
CA ILE A 175 -3.77 11.86 -11.87
C ILE A 175 -4.59 11.47 -13.12
N GLY A 176 -4.64 10.19 -13.46
CA GLY A 176 -5.48 9.66 -14.54
C GLY A 176 -4.92 9.86 -15.96
N LYS A 177 -3.83 10.60 -16.15
CA LYS A 177 -3.16 10.73 -17.45
C LYS A 177 -1.97 9.78 -17.59
N VAL A 178 -1.86 9.19 -18.77
CA VAL A 178 -0.73 8.36 -19.18
C VAL A 178 0.50 9.24 -19.30
N GLN A 179 1.43 9.15 -18.34
CA GLN A 179 2.63 9.98 -18.39
C GLN A 179 3.74 9.31 -19.22
N LEU A 180 3.98 9.88 -20.41
CA LEU A 180 5.00 9.43 -21.35
C LEU A 180 6.41 9.42 -20.73
N GLY A 181 7.01 8.23 -20.68
CA GLY A 181 8.44 8.01 -20.50
C GLY A 181 8.77 6.70 -19.79
N THR A 182 10.06 6.41 -19.64
CA THR A 182 10.60 5.21 -18.97
C THR A 182 10.20 5.16 -17.49
N VAL A 183 9.08 4.53 -17.19
CA VAL A 183 8.79 4.05 -15.84
C VAL A 183 9.55 2.74 -15.69
N THR A 184 10.44 2.66 -14.71
CA THR A 184 11.25 1.45 -14.48
C THR A 184 10.46 0.35 -13.77
N ASN A 185 9.29 0.66 -13.23
CA ASN A 185 8.49 -0.23 -12.42
C ASN A 185 7.19 -0.55 -13.15
N LEU A 186 7.00 -1.84 -13.44
CA LEU A 186 5.73 -2.36 -13.94
C LEU A 186 4.66 -2.24 -12.85
N ASN A 187 3.40 -2.14 -13.27
CA ASN A 187 2.27 -2.36 -12.40
C ASN A 187 2.45 -3.71 -11.69
N ARG A 188 2.10 -3.77 -10.41
CA ARG A 188 2.36 -4.94 -9.57
C ARG A 188 1.63 -6.19 -10.07
N LEU A 189 0.43 -6.05 -10.63
CA LEU A 189 -0.31 -7.15 -11.23
C LEU A 189 0.33 -7.63 -12.52
N VAL A 190 0.78 -6.71 -13.37
CA VAL A 190 1.55 -7.06 -14.58
C VAL A 190 2.85 -7.77 -14.23
N LEU A 191 3.57 -7.30 -13.21
CA LEU A 191 4.80 -7.96 -12.74
C LEU A 191 4.52 -9.33 -12.13
N LYS A 192 3.43 -9.47 -11.36
CA LYS A 192 3.00 -10.75 -10.78
C LYS A 192 2.67 -11.75 -11.88
N TYR A 193 1.82 -11.35 -12.82
CA TYR A 193 1.45 -12.17 -13.98
C TYR A 193 2.68 -12.57 -14.81
N LEU A 194 3.57 -11.62 -15.12
CA LEU A 194 4.82 -11.90 -15.83
C LEU A 194 5.68 -12.97 -15.13
N LYS A 195 5.82 -12.89 -13.80
CA LYS A 195 6.57 -13.90 -13.03
C LYS A 195 5.87 -15.26 -13.03
N GLU A 196 4.55 -15.29 -12.98
CA GLU A 196 3.77 -16.53 -13.01
C GLU A 196 3.91 -17.27 -14.34
N ILE A 197 3.84 -16.56 -15.47
CA ILE A 197 4.04 -17.18 -16.79
C ILE A 197 5.49 -17.63 -17.02
N ILE A 198 6.48 -16.90 -16.48
CA ILE A 198 7.89 -17.34 -16.51
C ILE A 198 8.06 -18.62 -15.66
N ALA A 199 7.47 -18.66 -14.47
CA ALA A 199 7.51 -19.84 -13.60
C ALA A 199 6.82 -21.07 -14.21
N LYS A 200 5.86 -20.89 -15.12
CA LYS A 200 5.22 -21.95 -15.91
C LYS A 200 6.09 -22.48 -17.06
N GLY A 201 7.27 -21.90 -17.29
CA GLY A 201 8.24 -22.35 -18.29
C GLY A 201 8.32 -21.51 -19.56
N ASN A 202 7.53 -20.43 -19.69
CA ASN A 202 7.62 -19.54 -20.85
C ASN A 202 8.88 -18.66 -20.75
N SER A 203 9.80 -18.80 -21.71
CA SER A 203 11.05 -18.02 -21.77
C SER A 203 11.17 -17.12 -23.02
N SER A 204 10.23 -17.25 -23.96
CA SER A 204 10.21 -16.49 -25.19
C SER A 204 9.74 -15.05 -24.95
N VAL A 205 10.64 -14.08 -25.12
CA VAL A 205 10.32 -12.64 -24.91
C VAL A 205 9.13 -12.16 -25.75
N PRO A 206 9.00 -12.50 -27.06
CA PRO A 206 7.83 -12.14 -27.85
C PRO A 206 6.52 -12.73 -27.30
N GLU A 207 6.54 -13.97 -26.85
CA GLU A 207 5.37 -14.68 -26.32
C GLU A 207 4.95 -14.10 -24.97
N LEU A 208 5.91 -13.90 -24.05
CA LEU A 208 5.68 -13.23 -22.77
C LEU A 208 5.07 -11.85 -22.94
N LYS A 209 5.52 -11.11 -23.96
CA LYS A 209 4.96 -9.80 -24.29
C LYS A 209 3.50 -9.92 -24.73
N GLN A 210 3.18 -10.81 -25.68
CA GLN A 210 1.81 -11.01 -26.13
C GLN A 210 0.87 -11.43 -24.99
N LEU A 211 1.33 -12.32 -24.10
CA LEU A 211 0.56 -12.76 -22.94
C LEU A 211 0.30 -11.60 -21.97
N VAL A 212 1.31 -10.76 -21.70
CA VAL A 212 1.14 -9.58 -20.85
C VAL A 212 0.20 -8.57 -21.50
N ASP A 213 0.35 -8.29 -22.79
CA ASP A 213 -0.50 -7.35 -23.52
C ASP A 213 -1.97 -7.81 -23.48
N LYS A 214 -2.20 -9.12 -23.68
CA LYS A 214 -3.52 -9.77 -23.55
C LYS A 214 -4.08 -9.65 -22.14
N TYR A 215 -3.28 -9.95 -21.11
CA TYR A 215 -3.68 -9.82 -19.71
C TYR A 215 -4.10 -8.39 -19.35
N VAL A 216 -3.40 -7.38 -19.85
CA VAL A 216 -3.80 -5.98 -19.60
C VAL A 216 -5.18 -5.69 -20.18
N VAL A 217 -5.45 -6.12 -21.41
CA VAL A 217 -6.72 -5.79 -22.08
C VAL A 217 -7.88 -6.65 -21.54
N GLU A 218 -7.69 -7.96 -21.44
CA GLU A 218 -8.78 -8.91 -21.17
C GLU A 218 -9.07 -9.10 -19.69
N GLU A 219 -8.09 -8.86 -18.81
CA GLU A 219 -8.25 -9.09 -17.37
C GLU A 219 -8.20 -7.77 -16.59
N LEU A 220 -7.16 -6.94 -16.78
CA LEU A 220 -7.01 -5.71 -16.00
C LEU A 220 -7.98 -4.60 -16.39
N PHE A 221 -8.35 -4.53 -17.67
CA PHE A 221 -9.21 -3.49 -18.25
C PHE A 221 -10.42 -4.06 -18.99
N LYS A 222 -10.89 -5.27 -18.62
CA LYS A 222 -12.01 -5.97 -19.29
C LYS A 222 -13.24 -5.09 -19.58
N ASP A 223 -13.62 -4.27 -18.60
CA ASP A 223 -14.82 -3.43 -18.64
C ASP A 223 -14.49 -1.93 -18.80
N ARG A 224 -13.27 -1.59 -19.22
CA ARG A 224 -12.77 -0.21 -19.26
C ARG A 224 -11.90 0.04 -20.49
N THR A 225 -11.66 1.31 -20.82
CA THR A 225 -10.71 1.66 -21.88
C THR A 225 -9.29 1.30 -21.44
N PRO A 226 -8.58 0.40 -22.13
CA PRO A 226 -7.23 0.04 -21.77
C PRO A 226 -6.28 1.23 -21.99
N PRO A 227 -5.18 1.31 -21.22
CA PRO A 227 -4.17 2.31 -21.45
C PRO A 227 -3.50 2.09 -22.83
N PRO A 228 -2.92 3.13 -23.44
CA PRO A 228 -2.23 2.97 -24.71
C PRO A 228 -0.97 2.09 -24.53
N PRO A 229 -0.56 1.32 -25.55
CA PRO A 229 0.64 0.46 -25.50
C PRO A 229 1.97 1.19 -25.22
N THR A 230 1.96 2.52 -25.34
CA THR A 230 3.08 3.40 -24.95
C THR A 230 3.26 3.49 -23.44
N ASN A 231 2.24 3.12 -22.65
CA ASN A 231 2.27 3.15 -21.19
C ASN A 231 3.12 2.00 -20.64
N ARG A 232 4.37 2.29 -20.30
CA ARG A 232 5.35 1.30 -19.82
C ARG A 232 5.07 0.74 -18.42
N ILE A 233 4.07 1.27 -17.72
CA ILE A 233 3.59 0.70 -16.44
C ILE A 233 2.86 -0.61 -16.70
N PHE A 234 2.02 -0.65 -17.74
CA PHE A 234 1.22 -1.83 -18.07
C PHE A 234 1.84 -2.65 -19.22
N TYR A 235 2.52 -1.99 -20.15
CA TYR A 235 3.08 -2.61 -21.35
C TYR A 235 4.63 -2.62 -21.31
N PRO A 236 5.25 -3.68 -20.75
CA PRO A 236 6.70 -3.79 -20.64
C PRO A 236 7.41 -3.75 -22.00
N THR A 237 8.66 -3.28 -21.99
CA THR A 237 9.52 -3.40 -23.18
C THR A 237 10.15 -4.80 -23.22
N ASN A 238 10.61 -5.22 -24.40
CA ASN A 238 11.38 -6.47 -24.55
C ASN A 238 12.60 -6.49 -23.62
N ARG A 239 13.25 -5.33 -23.40
CA ARG A 239 14.35 -5.19 -22.44
C ARG A 239 13.89 -5.43 -21.00
N THR A 240 12.72 -4.90 -20.62
CA THR A 240 12.14 -5.12 -19.28
C THR A 240 11.86 -6.60 -19.04
N ILE A 241 11.26 -7.28 -20.02
CA ILE A 241 10.96 -8.72 -19.93
C ILE A 241 12.25 -9.54 -19.77
N ARG A 242 13.28 -9.26 -20.58
CA ARG A 242 14.58 -9.95 -20.46
C ARG A 242 15.23 -9.79 -19.09
N ASN A 243 15.05 -8.66 -18.42
CA ASN A 243 15.59 -8.46 -17.08
C ASN A 243 14.88 -9.31 -15.99
N HIS A 244 13.76 -9.97 -16.34
CA HIS A 244 12.98 -10.81 -15.43
C HIS A 244 13.09 -12.31 -15.73
N LEU A 245 13.73 -12.68 -16.84
CA LEU A 245 14.18 -14.05 -17.12
C LEU A 245 15.47 -14.34 -16.35
#